data_AF-A0A7C1W800-F1
#
_entry.id   AF-A0A7C1W800-F1
#
_cell.length_a   1.000
_cell.length_b   1.000
_cell.length_c   1.000
_cell.angle_alpha   90.00
_cell.angle_beta   90.00
_cell.angle_gamma   90.00
#
_symmetry.space_group_name_H-M   'P 1'
#
loop_
_entity.id
_entity.type
_entity.pdbx_description
1 polymer ?
#
loop_
_entity_poly.entity_id
_entity_poly.type
_entity_poly.pdbx_seq_one_letter_code
_entity_poly.pdbx_strand_id
1 'polypeptide(L)' 'MIGPKVYDHVDILVEKKLVNAKPQGSTEVLTTSRLFPEYFGIDSTKPEEIREFLARKTGVKK' A
#
# COMPACT_ATOMS: atom_id res chain seq x y z
N MET A 1 -1.60 -9.20 14.43
CA MET A 1 -2.15 -9.60 13.11
C MET A 1 -3.27 -8.63 12.77
N ILE A 2 -3.25 -8.04 11.59
CA ILE A 2 -4.41 -7.32 11.06
C ILE A 2 -5.46 -8.39 10.77
N GLY A 3 -6.67 -8.26 11.30
CA GLY A 3 -7.70 -9.30 11.23
C GLY A 3 -8.09 -9.68 9.80
N PRO A 4 -8.95 -10.72 9.61
CA PRO A 4 -9.28 -11.26 8.29
C PRO A 4 -9.87 -10.24 7.31
N LYS A 5 -10.47 -9.15 7.81
CA LYS A 5 -10.96 -8.03 6.97
C LYS A 5 -9.89 -7.34 6.13
N VAL A 6 -8.60 -7.56 6.44
CA VAL A 6 -7.51 -6.98 5.65
C VAL A 6 -7.52 -7.48 4.20
N TYR A 7 -7.97 -8.72 3.96
CA TYR A 7 -8.06 -9.27 2.60
C TYR A 7 -9.08 -8.48 1.77
N ASP A 8 -10.27 -8.20 2.33
CA ASP A 8 -11.28 -7.35 1.68
C ASP A 8 -10.73 -5.95 1.36
N HIS A 9 -9.89 -5.39 2.24
CA HIS A 9 -9.25 -4.10 2.00
C HIS A 9 -8.19 -4.16 0.89
N VAL A 10 -7.42 -5.25 0.81
CA VAL A 10 -6.44 -5.48 -0.26
C VAL A 10 -7.17 -5.57 -1.59
N ASP A 11 -8.28 -6.30 -1.67
CA ASP A 11 -9.09 -6.42 -2.89
C ASP A 11 -9.59 -5.06 -3.38
N ILE A 12 -10.11 -4.23 -2.47
CA ILE A 12 -10.55 -2.86 -2.80
C ILE A 12 -9.39 -1.99 -3.31
N LEU A 13 -8.19 -2.12 -2.71
CA LEU A 13 -7.00 -1.37 -3.13
C LEU A 13 -6.49 -1.81 -4.52
N VAL A 14 -6.62 -3.10 -4.83
CA VAL A 14 -6.29 -3.66 -6.14
C VAL A 14 -7.32 -3.21 -7.19
N GLU A 15 -8.61 -3.27 -6.88
CA GLU A 15 -9.69 -2.80 -7.78
C GLU A 15 -9.52 -1.31 -8.13
N LYS A 16 -9.14 -0.48 -7.14
CA LYS A 16 -8.85 0.94 -7.35
C LYS A 16 -7.50 1.21 -8.04
N LYS A 17 -6.75 0.18 -8.40
CA LYS A 17 -5.41 0.27 -9.01
C LYS A 17 -4.39 1.03 -8.15
N LEU A 18 -4.60 1.07 -6.84
CA LEU A 18 -3.68 1.73 -5.89
C LEU A 18 -2.54 0.79 -5.48
N VAL A 19 -2.81 -0.51 -5.43
CA VAL A 19 -1.84 -1.55 -5.10
C VAL A 19 -1.87 -2.64 -6.15
N ASN A 20 -0.71 -3.21 -6.45
CA ASN A 20 -0.57 -4.42 -7.25
C ASN A 20 -0.31 -5.60 -6.31
N ALA A 21 -1.04 -6.69 -6.50
CA ALA A 21 -0.79 -7.96 -5.84
C ALA A 21 -0.12 -8.91 -6.83
N LYS A 22 1.07 -9.43 -6.48
CA LYS A 22 1.77 -10.45 -7.27
C LYS A 22 1.90 -11.73 -6.44
N PRO A 23 1.41 -12.88 -6.93
CA PRO A 23 1.55 -14.14 -6.22
C PRO A 23 3.02 -14.57 -6.16
N GLN A 24 3.45 -15.01 -4.98
CA GLN A 24 4.77 -15.58 -4.71
C GLN A 24 4.61 -16.85 -3.86
N GLY A 25 4.29 -17.96 -4.52
CA GLY A 25 3.99 -19.22 -3.85
C GLY A 25 2.64 -19.18 -3.15
N SER A 26 2.62 -19.41 -1.83
CA SER A 26 1.41 -19.35 -0.99
C SER A 26 1.11 -17.96 -0.41
N THR A 27 1.92 -16.96 -0.75
CA THR A 27 1.74 -15.57 -0.30
C THR A 27 1.67 -14.62 -1.49
N GLU A 28 1.30 -13.37 -1.22
CA GLU A 28 1.25 -12.31 -2.21
C GLU A 28 2.16 -11.16 -1.80
N VAL A 29 2.90 -10.62 -2.77
CA VAL A 29 3.68 -9.41 -2.61
C VAL A 29 2.83 -8.24 -3.08
N LEU A 30 2.53 -7.34 -2.14
CA LEU A 30 1.81 -6.11 -2.41
C LEU A 30 2.79 -4.98 -2.72
N THR A 31 2.55 -4.23 -3.79
CA THR A 31 3.38 -3.09 -4.21
C THR A 31 2.49 -1.89 -4.54
N THR A 32 2.83 -0.70 -4.05
CA THR A 32 2.09 0.54 -4.40
C THR A 32 2.25 0.86 -5.89
N SER A 33 1.16 1.25 -6.54
CA SER A 33 1.18 1.66 -7.95
C SER A 33 1.62 3.12 -8.10
N ARG A 34 1.79 3.58 -9.34
CA ARG A 34 2.06 4.99 -9.66
C ARG A 34 0.87 5.91 -9.36
N LEU A 35 -0.34 5.37 -9.28
CA LEU A 35 -1.54 6.13 -8.93
C LEU A 35 -1.62 6.40 -7.42
N PHE A 36 -0.93 5.59 -6.61
CA PHE A 36 -0.99 5.69 -5.15
C PHE A 36 -0.59 7.08 -4.64
N PRO A 37 0.58 7.67 -5.02
CA PRO A 37 0.95 9.00 -4.54
C PRO A 37 -0.05 10.07 -4.96
N GLU A 38 -0.50 10.04 -6.22
CA GLU A 38 -1.47 11.00 -6.77
C GLU A 38 -2.81 10.95 -6.02
N TYR A 39 -3.34 9.75 -5.78
CA TYR A 39 -4.61 9.56 -5.06
C TYR A 39 -4.55 10.06 -3.61
N PHE A 40 -3.39 9.91 -2.95
CA PHE A 40 -3.20 10.32 -1.56
C PHE A 40 -2.58 11.72 -1.38
N GLY A 41 -2.31 12.44 -2.47
CA GLY A 41 -1.70 13.78 -2.45
C GLY A 41 -0.26 13.77 -1.93
N ILE A 42 0.54 12.77 -2.32
CA ILE A 42 1.95 12.66 -1.98
C ILE A 42 2.77 13.20 -3.17
N ASP A 43 3.49 14.29 -2.95
CA ASP A 43 4.33 14.96 -3.98
C ASP A 43 5.62 14.21 -4.33
N SER A 44 5.67 12.89 -4.09
CA SER A 44 6.85 12.06 -4.30
C SER A 44 6.51 10.69 -4.83
N THR A 45 7.33 10.23 -5.78
CA THR A 45 7.30 8.87 -6.32
C THR A 45 8.38 7.98 -5.73
N LYS A 46 9.20 8.48 -4.79
CA LYS A 46 10.28 7.70 -4.19
C LYS A 46 9.71 6.78 -3.08
N PRO A 47 9.98 5.46 -3.13
CA PRO A 47 9.46 4.53 -2.13
C PRO A 47 9.80 4.91 -0.69
N GLU A 48 10.99 5.47 -0.45
CA GLU A 48 11.47 5.88 0.86
C GLU A 48 10.62 7.02 1.43
N GLU A 49 10.37 8.05 0.62
CA GLU A 49 9.57 9.22 1.00
C GLU A 49 8.10 8.84 1.23
N ILE A 50 7.55 7.94 0.40
CA ILE A 50 6.20 7.38 0.59
C ILE A 50 6.12 6.59 1.90
N ARG A 51 7.12 5.76 2.22
CA ARG A 51 7.17 5.01 3.49
C ARG A 51 7.21 5.95 4.68
N GLU A 52 8.01 7.01 4.63
CA GLU A 52 8.06 8.01 5.70
C GLU A 52 6.74 8.74 5.88
N PHE A 53 6.09 9.13 4.78
CA PHE A 53 4.76 9.75 4.82
C PHE A 53 3.73 8.84 5.49
N LEU A 54 3.69 7.57 5.09
CA LEU A 54 2.78 6.58 5.67
C LEU A 54 3.11 6.32 7.14
N ALA A 55 4.38 6.20 7.52
CA ALA A 55 4.81 6.02 8.90
C ALA A 55 4.36 7.19 9.80
N ARG A 56 4.52 8.43 9.33
CA ARG A 56 4.03 9.63 10.03
C ARG A 56 2.51 9.61 10.20
N LYS A 57 1.76 9.23 9.16
CA LYS A 57 0.29 9.25 9.16
C LYS A 57 -0.34 8.11 9.97
N THR A 58 0.32 6.95 10.03
CA THR A 58 -0.18 5.74 10.71
C THR A 58 0.35 5.57 12.13
N GLY A 59 1.29 6.42 12.57
CA GLY A 59 1.90 6.33 13.89
C GLY A 59 2.81 5.11 14.08
N VAL A 60 3.11 4.39 13.00
CA VAL A 60 4.04 3.25 13.03
C VAL A 60 5.45 3.81 13.08
N LYS A 61 6.00 3.95 14.30
CA LYS A 61 7.43 4.22 14.48
C LYS A 61 8.22 3.01 14.00
N LYS A 62 9.21 3.28 13.14
CA LYS A 62 10.19 2.30 12.67
C LYS A 62 11.05 1.79 13.82
#